data_AF-A0AAU3RPL6-F1
#
_entry.id   AF-A0AAU3RPL6-F1
#
_cell.length_a   1.000
_cell.length_b   1.000
_cell.length_c   1.000
_cell.angle_alpha   90.00
_cell.angle_beta   90.00
_cell.angle_gamma   90.00
#
_symmetry.space_group_name_H-M   'P 1'
#
loop_
_entity.id
_entity.type
_entity.pdbx_description
1 polymer ?
#
loop_
_entity_poly.entity_id
_entity_poly.type
_entity_poly.pdbx_seq_one_letter_code
_entity_poly.pdbx_strand_id
1 'polypeptide(L)'
;MTRSPRRQLGAALTACAGALAYTVSKVDLARDGELGMPGFPAPPEAYDQVTDVTAAQLGNAGLGLLMAVVSLLLVRPPVARWLRRSVVGVSWLGDAMVGAGVMGFGARAAGLAPGLGDAPPHPPTAFAALVVGALWVAGWSVAAAGATWGGRATRAAGAP
;
A
#
# COMPACT_ATOMS: atom_id res chain seq x y z
N MET A 1 22.00 9.17 11.79
CA MET A 1 22.41 8.56 10.50
C MET A 1 21.57 9.14 9.37
N THR A 2 22.18 9.97 8.52
CA THR A 2 21.58 10.42 7.26
C THR A 2 21.50 9.22 6.31
N ARG A 3 20.29 8.74 5.99
CA ARG A 3 20.13 7.67 4.99
C ARG A 3 20.59 8.19 3.62
N SER A 4 21.33 7.36 2.87
CA SER A 4 21.77 7.70 1.51
C SER A 4 20.56 8.10 0.64
N PRO A 5 20.63 9.20 -0.13
CA PRO A 5 19.56 9.62 -1.04
C PRO A 5 19.12 8.52 -2.01
N ARG A 6 20.03 7.63 -2.42
CA ARG A 6 19.74 6.48 -3.28
C ARG A 6 18.83 5.46 -2.60
N ARG A 7 19.01 5.21 -1.30
CA ARG A 7 18.14 4.30 -0.53
C ARG A 7 16.73 4.84 -0.37
N GLN A 8 16.61 6.16 -0.12
CA GLN A 8 15.30 6.82 -0.01
C GLN A 8 14.55 6.77 -1.35
N LEU A 9 15.24 7.06 -2.46
CA LEU A 9 14.69 6.96 -3.80
C LEU A 9 14.23 5.53 -4.11
N GLY A 10 15.10 4.54 -3.89
CA GLY A 10 14.77 3.13 -4.12
C GLY A 10 13.54 2.70 -3.32
N ALA A 11 13.48 3.02 -2.02
CA ALA A 11 12.35 2.68 -1.16
C ALA A 11 11.03 3.32 -1.63
N ALA A 12 11.06 4.61 -2.00
CA ALA A 12 9.88 5.30 -2.51
C ALA A 12 9.42 4.76 -3.88
N LEU A 13 10.36 4.37 -4.75
CA LEU A 13 10.04 3.72 -6.03
C LEU A 13 9.46 2.32 -5.84
N THR A 14 9.98 1.54 -4.88
CA THR A 14 9.38 0.23 -4.50
C THR A 14 7.94 0.43 -4.01
N ALA A 15 7.70 1.42 -3.15
CA ALA A 15 6.34 1.72 -2.68
C ALA A 15 5.41 2.16 -3.81
N CYS A 16 5.91 3.01 -4.71
CA CYS A 16 5.18 3.43 -5.91
C CYS A 16 4.83 2.25 -6.81
N ALA A 17 5.79 1.35 -7.07
CA ALA A 17 5.57 0.16 -7.87
C ALA A 17 4.52 -0.78 -7.24
N GLY A 18 4.57 -0.97 -5.93
CA GLY A 18 3.55 -1.73 -5.19
C GLY A 18 2.14 -1.13 -5.32
N ALA A 19 2.03 0.19 -5.17
CA ALA A 19 0.77 0.90 -5.35
C ALA A 19 0.22 0.81 -6.79
N LEU A 20 1.10 0.89 -7.80
CA LEU A 20 0.71 0.70 -9.21
C LEU A 20 0.30 -0.74 -9.51
N ALA A 21 0.99 -1.74 -8.95
CA ALA A 21 0.59 -3.14 -9.07
C ALA A 21 -0.80 -3.37 -8.48
N TYR A 22 -1.08 -2.77 -7.32
CA TYR A 22 -2.42 -2.77 -6.73
C TYR A 22 -3.44 -2.09 -7.66
N THR A 23 -3.15 -0.89 -8.20
CA THR A 23 -4.03 -0.22 -9.16
C THR A 23 -4.36 -1.11 -10.36
N VAL A 24 -3.34 -1.71 -11.01
CA VAL A 24 -3.54 -2.60 -12.16
C VAL A 24 -4.43 -3.78 -11.77
N SER A 25 -4.14 -4.42 -10.64
CA SER A 25 -4.98 -5.54 -10.16
C SER A 25 -6.45 -5.15 -9.95
N LYS A 26 -6.71 -3.91 -9.54
CA LYS A 26 -8.07 -3.40 -9.32
C LYS A 26 -8.77 -3.03 -10.61
N VAL A 27 -8.04 -2.56 -11.62
CA VAL A 27 -8.58 -2.35 -12.97
C VAL A 27 -8.92 -3.70 -13.62
N ASP A 28 -8.05 -4.69 -13.49
CA ASP A 28 -8.28 -6.04 -14.04
C ASP A 28 -9.50 -6.68 -13.39
N LEU A 29 -9.60 -6.66 -12.06
CA LEU A 29 -10.78 -7.17 -11.35
C LEU A 29 -12.06 -6.38 -11.70
N ALA A 30 -11.98 -5.06 -11.88
CA ALA A 30 -13.13 -4.26 -12.32
C ALA A 30 -13.61 -4.66 -13.72
N ARG A 31 -12.67 -4.95 -14.63
CA ARG A 31 -12.97 -5.41 -15.99
C ARG A 31 -13.72 -6.74 -15.96
N ASP A 32 -13.33 -7.64 -15.07
CA ASP A 32 -13.91 -8.98 -14.97
C ASP A 32 -15.12 -9.05 -14.02
N GLY A 33 -15.50 -7.95 -13.38
CA GLY A 33 -16.62 -7.88 -12.44
C GLY A 33 -16.35 -8.62 -11.14
N GLU A 34 -15.09 -8.82 -10.78
CA GLU A 34 -14.66 -9.60 -9.63
C GLU A 34 -14.35 -8.72 -8.41
N LEU A 35 -14.67 -9.23 -7.22
CA LEU A 35 -14.36 -8.62 -5.93
C LEU A 35 -13.19 -9.36 -5.26
N GLY A 36 -12.32 -8.61 -4.57
CA GLY A 36 -11.20 -9.17 -3.80
C GLY A 36 -9.84 -8.72 -4.30
N MET A 37 -8.87 -9.64 -4.32
CA MET A 37 -7.49 -9.45 -4.78
C MET A 37 -7.06 -10.68 -5.61
N PRO A 38 -6.14 -10.56 -6.58
CA PRO A 38 -5.57 -11.73 -7.25
C PRO A 38 -5.08 -12.80 -6.27
N GLY A 39 -5.54 -14.04 -6.47
CA GLY A 39 -5.26 -15.17 -5.57
C GLY A 39 -6.11 -15.20 -4.29
N PHE A 40 -6.80 -14.13 -3.93
CA PHE A 40 -7.70 -14.00 -2.79
C PHE A 40 -9.07 -13.46 -3.24
N PRO A 41 -9.88 -14.28 -3.94
CA PRO A 41 -11.23 -13.86 -4.30
C PRO A 41 -12.04 -13.56 -3.03
N ALA A 42 -12.95 -12.60 -3.13
CA ALA A 42 -13.93 -12.35 -2.09
C ALA A 42 -14.90 -13.53 -1.99
N PRO A 43 -15.40 -13.84 -0.79
CA PRO A 43 -16.43 -14.86 -0.62
C PRO A 43 -17.74 -14.41 -1.31
N PRO A 44 -18.59 -15.35 -1.80
CA PRO A 44 -19.79 -15.01 -2.56
C PRO A 44 -20.71 -14.02 -1.85
N GLU A 45 -20.85 -14.12 -0.53
CA GLU A 45 -21.72 -13.27 0.29
C GLU A 45 -21.28 -11.80 0.32
N ALA A 46 -20.01 -11.52 -0.03
CA ALA A 46 -19.51 -10.15 -0.12
C ALA A 46 -20.05 -9.40 -1.35
N TYR A 47 -20.45 -10.13 -2.41
CA TYR A 47 -21.02 -9.51 -3.61
C TYR A 47 -22.42 -8.92 -3.34
N ASP A 48 -23.18 -9.54 -2.43
CA ASP A 48 -24.50 -9.04 -2.03
C ASP A 48 -24.45 -7.68 -1.31
N GLN A 49 -23.28 -7.31 -0.78
CA GLN A 49 -23.05 -6.06 -0.05
C GLN A 49 -22.60 -4.91 -0.97
N VAL A 50 -22.28 -5.20 -2.24
CA VAL A 50 -21.71 -4.24 -3.18
C VAL A 50 -22.63 -4.08 -4.38
N THR A 51 -23.35 -2.96 -4.45
CA THR A 51 -24.29 -2.67 -5.54
C THR A 51 -23.62 -2.63 -6.92
N ASP A 52 -22.38 -2.12 -7.01
CA ASP A 52 -21.62 -2.01 -8.24
C ASP A 52 -20.15 -2.37 -7.99
N VAL A 53 -19.80 -3.63 -8.31
CA VAL A 53 -18.46 -4.17 -8.10
C VAL A 53 -17.43 -3.45 -8.96
N THR A 54 -17.76 -3.13 -10.21
CA THR A 54 -16.88 -2.43 -11.14
C THR A 54 -16.52 -1.05 -10.59
N ALA A 55 -17.52 -0.26 -10.17
CA ALA A 55 -17.28 1.06 -9.59
C ALA A 55 -16.48 0.97 -8.29
N ALA A 56 -16.77 0.00 -7.42
CA ALA A 56 -16.02 -0.22 -6.18
C ALA A 56 -14.54 -0.54 -6.46
N GLN A 57 -14.26 -1.39 -7.44
CA GLN A 57 -12.89 -1.75 -7.81
C GLN A 57 -12.16 -0.62 -8.52
N LEU A 58 -12.82 0.16 -9.37
CA LEU A 58 -12.23 1.38 -9.95
C LEU A 58 -11.94 2.45 -8.88
N GLY A 59 -12.80 2.57 -7.86
CA GLY A 59 -12.54 3.40 -6.68
C GLY A 59 -11.26 2.97 -5.95
N ASN A 60 -11.10 1.66 -5.72
CA ASN A 60 -9.87 1.08 -5.18
C ASN A 60 -8.65 1.33 -6.08
N ALA A 61 -8.80 1.24 -7.40
CA ALA A 61 -7.73 1.55 -8.35
C ALA A 61 -7.28 3.02 -8.23
N GLY A 62 -8.24 3.94 -8.09
CA GLY A 62 -8.00 5.37 -7.83
C GLY A 62 -7.27 5.61 -6.50
N LEU A 63 -7.61 4.88 -5.44
CA LEU A 63 -6.87 4.91 -4.18
C LEU A 63 -5.42 4.45 -4.38
N GLY A 64 -5.19 3.37 -5.15
CA GLY A 64 -3.85 2.92 -5.50
C GLY A 64 -3.02 3.99 -6.22
N LEU A 65 -3.63 4.71 -7.18
CA LEU A 65 -2.95 5.82 -7.88
C LEU A 65 -2.59 6.95 -6.92
N LEU A 66 -3.51 7.32 -6.02
CA LEU A 66 -3.23 8.32 -4.98
C LEU A 66 -2.05 7.90 -4.10
N MET A 67 -2.00 6.62 -3.70
CA MET A 67 -0.92 6.07 -2.89
C MET A 67 0.43 6.07 -3.63
N ALA A 68 0.41 5.83 -4.96
CA ALA A 68 1.59 5.95 -5.80
C ALA A 68 2.12 7.40 -5.81
N VAL A 69 1.23 8.39 -5.97
CA VAL A 69 1.59 9.82 -5.92
C VAL A 69 2.17 10.18 -4.54
N VAL A 70 1.52 9.76 -3.45
CA VAL A 70 2.02 9.98 -2.08
C VAL A 70 3.39 9.36 -1.88
N SER A 71 3.62 8.16 -2.39
CA SER A 71 4.92 7.48 -2.33
C SER A 71 6.02 8.28 -3.05
N LEU A 72 5.72 8.84 -4.23
CA LEU A 72 6.66 9.69 -4.97
C LEU A 72 6.96 11.01 -4.23
N LEU A 73 5.97 11.58 -3.53
CA LEU A 73 6.19 12.77 -2.70
C LEU A 73 7.16 12.50 -1.53
N LEU A 74 7.37 11.25 -1.13
CA LEU A 74 8.37 10.89 -0.11
C LEU A 74 9.81 10.93 -0.62
N VAL A 75 10.03 10.96 -1.94
CA VAL A 75 11.38 11.16 -2.53
C VAL A 75 11.89 12.56 -2.17
N ARG A 76 11.02 13.56 -2.35
CA ARG A 76 11.28 14.97 -2.01
C ARG A 76 10.04 15.55 -1.31
N PRO A 77 9.94 15.38 0.01
CA PRO A 77 8.79 15.87 0.76
C PRO A 77 8.58 17.37 0.54
N PRO A 78 7.33 17.84 0.47
CA PRO A 78 7.03 19.25 0.27
C PRO A 78 7.73 20.16 1.28
N VAL A 79 8.13 21.35 0.84
CA VAL A 79 8.80 22.33 1.71
C VAL A 79 7.81 22.91 2.74
N ALA A 80 6.56 23.11 2.32
CA ALA A 80 5.49 23.59 3.19
C ALA A 80 5.26 22.62 4.35
N ARG A 81 5.47 23.11 5.59
CA ARG A 81 5.47 22.29 6.81
C ARG A 81 4.17 21.51 7.02
N TRP A 82 3.03 22.12 6.72
CA TRP A 82 1.72 21.49 6.88
C TRP A 82 1.55 20.35 5.86
N LEU A 83 1.85 20.60 4.58
CA LEU A 83 1.73 19.61 3.52
C LEU A 83 2.68 18.44 3.73
N ARG A 84 3.91 18.72 4.19
CA ARG A 84 4.85 17.67 4.61
C ARG A 84 4.30 16.79 5.72
N ARG A 85 3.68 17.39 6.75
CA ARG A 85 3.05 16.63 7.84
C ARG A 85 1.89 15.79 7.34
N SER A 86 1.07 16.33 6.44
CA SER A 86 -0.04 15.60 5.82
C SER A 86 0.47 14.41 5.00
N VAL A 87 1.45 14.60 4.13
CA VAL A 87 2.04 13.52 3.32
C VAL A 87 2.62 12.42 4.21
N VAL A 88 3.39 12.77 5.24
CA VAL A 88 3.96 11.79 6.18
C VAL A 88 2.87 11.09 6.99
N GLY A 89 1.86 11.82 7.48
CA GLY A 89 0.75 11.25 8.24
C GLY A 89 -0.08 10.28 7.40
N VAL A 90 -0.46 10.68 6.18
CA VAL A 90 -1.15 9.81 5.21
C VAL A 90 -0.31 8.61 4.85
N SER A 91 1.02 8.77 4.70
CA SER A 91 1.90 7.63 4.41
C SER A 91 1.89 6.60 5.53
N TRP A 92 1.99 7.03 6.80
CA TRP A 92 1.93 6.09 7.93
C TRP A 92 0.56 5.42 8.07
N LEU A 93 -0.53 6.17 7.85
CA LEU A 93 -1.87 5.60 7.86
C LEU A 93 -2.04 4.56 6.74
N GLY A 94 -1.64 4.90 5.51
CA GLY A 94 -1.68 4.00 4.36
C GLY A 94 -0.83 2.76 4.57
N ASP A 95 0.39 2.92 5.09
CA ASP A 95 1.29 1.82 5.41
C ASP A 95 0.69 0.86 6.45
N ALA A 96 0.06 1.41 7.50
CA ALA A 96 -0.64 0.60 8.50
C ALA A 96 -1.83 -0.16 7.91
N MET A 97 -2.63 0.48 7.04
CA MET A 97 -3.77 -0.17 6.39
C MET A 97 -3.34 -1.28 5.43
N VAL A 98 -2.33 -1.03 4.58
CA VAL A 98 -1.79 -2.05 3.67
C VAL A 98 -1.13 -3.17 4.46
N GLY A 99 -0.35 -2.84 5.50
CA GLY A 99 0.25 -3.82 6.40
C GLY A 99 -0.79 -4.72 7.07
N ALA A 100 -1.89 -4.15 7.57
CA ALA A 100 -3.00 -4.92 8.10
C ALA A 100 -3.63 -5.83 7.04
N GLY A 101 -3.79 -5.35 5.80
CA GLY A 101 -4.25 -6.16 4.67
C GLY A 101 -3.32 -7.35 4.40
N VAL A 102 -2.01 -7.12 4.27
CA VAL A 102 -1.00 -8.17 4.03
C VAL A 102 -1.00 -9.20 5.15
N MET A 103 -1.07 -8.77 6.42
CA MET A 103 -1.17 -9.68 7.57
C MET A 103 -2.48 -10.48 7.54
N GLY A 104 -3.61 -9.85 7.22
CA GLY A 104 -4.91 -10.52 7.12
C GLY A 104 -4.93 -11.56 6.01
N PHE A 105 -4.49 -11.22 4.81
CA PHE A 105 -4.38 -12.18 3.69
C PHE A 105 -3.36 -13.29 3.97
N GLY A 106 -2.25 -12.97 4.66
CA GLY A 106 -1.29 -13.97 5.11
C GLY A 106 -1.89 -14.94 6.13
N ALA A 107 -2.63 -14.44 7.11
CA ALA A 107 -3.34 -15.25 8.10
C ALA A 107 -4.42 -16.13 7.44
N ARG A 108 -5.16 -15.60 6.46
CA ARG A 108 -6.11 -16.35 5.63
C ARG A 108 -5.40 -17.47 4.86
N ALA A 109 -4.29 -17.18 4.18
CA ALA A 109 -3.53 -18.16 3.42
C ALA A 109 -2.95 -19.29 4.30
N ALA A 110 -2.59 -18.96 5.55
CA ALA A 110 -2.11 -19.93 6.54
C ALA A 110 -3.23 -20.71 7.24
N GLY A 111 -4.50 -20.43 6.95
CA GLY A 111 -5.64 -21.05 7.63
C GLY A 111 -5.84 -20.59 9.08
N LEU A 112 -5.18 -19.51 9.50
CA LEU A 112 -5.23 -18.97 10.86
C LEU A 112 -6.43 -18.04 11.09
N ALA A 113 -7.09 -17.60 10.02
CA ALA A 113 -8.21 -16.67 10.06
C ALA A 113 -9.34 -17.10 9.11
N PRO A 114 -10.06 -18.20 9.41
CA PRO A 114 -11.10 -18.76 8.54
C PRO A 114 -12.28 -17.79 8.31
N GLY A 115 -12.52 -16.86 9.23
CA GLY A 115 -13.53 -15.81 9.06
C GLY A 115 -13.21 -14.77 7.97
N LEU A 116 -12.00 -14.80 7.40
CA LEU A 116 -11.61 -13.94 6.26
C LEU A 116 -11.86 -14.59 4.89
N GLY A 117 -12.45 -15.80 4.89
CA GLY A 117 -12.74 -16.60 3.71
C GLY A 117 -11.82 -17.82 3.56
N ASP A 118 -12.13 -18.67 2.60
CA ASP A 118 -11.41 -19.92 2.37
C ASP A 118 -9.95 -19.71 1.96
N ALA A 119 -9.15 -20.76 2.15
CA ALA A 119 -7.78 -20.81 1.66
C ALA A 119 -7.74 -20.49 0.15
N PRO A 120 -6.68 -19.79 -0.32
CA PRO A 120 -6.60 -19.33 -1.69
C PRO A 120 -6.61 -20.50 -2.69
N PRO A 121 -7.48 -20.49 -3.71
CA PRO A 121 -7.59 -21.59 -4.68
C PRO A 121 -6.35 -21.72 -5.59
N HIS A 122 -5.58 -20.64 -5.73
CA HIS A 122 -4.35 -20.58 -6.52
C HIS A 122 -3.16 -20.10 -5.65
N PRO A 123 -2.48 -21.01 -4.94
CA PRO A 123 -1.39 -20.67 -4.02
C PRO A 123 -0.25 -19.83 -4.62
N PRO A 124 0.20 -20.06 -5.88
CA PRO A 124 1.28 -19.25 -6.47
C PRO A 124 0.89 -17.78 -6.64
N THR A 125 -0.34 -17.50 -7.10
CA THR A 125 -0.85 -16.14 -7.29
C THR A 125 -1.02 -15.43 -5.95
N ALA A 126 -1.57 -16.13 -4.95
CA ALA A 126 -1.72 -15.61 -3.61
C ALA A 126 -0.36 -15.29 -2.96
N PHE A 127 0.62 -16.18 -3.12
CA PHE A 127 1.99 -15.94 -2.64
C PHE A 127 2.64 -14.74 -3.33
N ALA A 128 2.51 -14.62 -4.66
CA ALA A 128 3.02 -13.46 -5.40
C ALA A 128 2.39 -12.16 -4.90
N ALA A 129 1.07 -12.14 -4.68
CA ALA A 129 0.36 -10.98 -4.14
C ALA A 129 0.86 -10.60 -2.74
N LEU A 130 1.10 -11.58 -1.86
CA LEU A 130 1.67 -11.35 -0.52
C LEU A 130 3.11 -10.80 -0.58
N VAL A 131 3.95 -11.32 -1.48
CA VAL A 131 5.31 -10.82 -1.67
C VAL A 131 5.30 -9.37 -2.16
N VAL A 132 4.46 -9.05 -3.15
CA VAL A 132 4.29 -7.68 -3.65
C VAL A 132 3.81 -6.77 -2.52
N GLY A 133 2.80 -7.18 -1.75
CA GLY A 133 2.30 -6.43 -0.61
C GLY A 133 3.36 -6.21 0.48
N ALA A 134 4.13 -7.23 0.82
CA ALA A 134 5.21 -7.13 1.82
C ALA A 134 6.33 -6.18 1.36
N LEU A 135 6.74 -6.26 0.09
CA LEU A 135 7.74 -5.35 -0.49
C LEU A 135 7.22 -3.91 -0.54
N TRP A 136 5.93 -3.73 -0.86
CA TRP A 136 5.28 -2.43 -0.84
C TRP A 136 5.34 -1.81 0.56
N VAL A 137 4.86 -2.52 1.60
CA VAL A 137 4.89 -2.06 3.00
C VAL A 137 6.32 -1.74 3.42
N ALA A 138 7.27 -2.66 3.20
CA ALA A 138 8.66 -2.44 3.61
C ALA A 138 9.28 -1.21 2.92
N GLY A 139 9.08 -1.05 1.61
CA GLY A 139 9.54 0.13 0.87
C GLY A 139 8.91 1.41 1.38
N TRP A 140 7.61 1.39 1.64
CA TRP A 140 6.87 2.56 2.07
C TRP A 140 7.21 2.97 3.50
N SER A 141 7.32 2.02 4.45
CA SER A 141 7.81 2.26 5.81
C SER A 141 9.20 2.90 5.80
N VAL A 142 10.13 2.40 4.97
CA VAL A 142 11.48 2.97 4.87
C VAL A 142 11.42 4.41 4.33
N ALA A 143 10.62 4.66 3.30
CA ALA A 143 10.45 5.99 2.72
C ALA A 143 9.79 6.98 3.71
N ALA A 144 8.72 6.56 4.40
CA ALA A 144 7.98 7.37 5.37
C ALA A 144 8.84 7.69 6.61
N ALA A 145 9.59 6.71 7.11
CA ALA A 145 10.57 6.92 8.17
C ALA A 145 11.65 7.91 7.71
N GLY A 146 12.25 7.72 6.53
CA GLY A 146 13.26 8.64 6.01
C GLY A 146 12.76 10.08 5.92
N ALA A 147 11.54 10.26 5.40
CA ALA A 147 10.87 11.56 5.37
C ALA A 147 10.62 12.12 6.76
N THR A 148 10.24 11.30 7.75
CA THR A 148 9.97 11.72 9.15
C THR A 148 11.25 12.25 9.83
N TRP A 149 12.33 11.49 9.75
CA TRP A 149 13.60 11.78 10.42
C TRP A 149 14.38 12.92 9.74
N GLY A 150 14.33 13.03 8.40
CA GLY A 150 15.05 14.04 7.63
C GLY A 150 14.69 15.48 8.02
N GLY A 151 13.42 15.76 8.35
CA GLY A 151 13.01 17.08 8.82
C GLY A 151 13.20 17.35 10.31
N ARG A 152 13.61 16.35 11.11
CA ARG A 152 14.06 16.60 12.50
C ARG A 152 15.51 17.09 12.50
N ALA A 153 16.36 16.51 11.65
CA ALA A 153 17.75 16.93 11.51
C ALA A 153 17.89 18.40 11.04
N THR A 154 17.05 18.84 10.10
CA THR A 154 17.02 20.25 9.63
C THR A 154 16.53 21.23 10.69
N ARG A 155 15.65 20.81 11.62
CA ARG A 155 15.26 21.65 12.76
C ARG A 155 16.34 21.75 13.83
N ALA A 156 17.05 20.66 14.11
CA ALA A 156 18.13 20.66 15.09
C ALA A 156 19.32 21.50 14.64
N ALA A 157 19.60 21.56 13.33
CA ALA A 157 20.67 22.38 12.76
C ALA A 157 20.32 23.89 12.59
N GLY A 158 19.07 24.29 12.85
CA GLY A 158 18.60 25.66 12.72
C GLY A 158 18.09 26.25 14.04
N ALA A 159 18.33 25.59 15.17
CA ALA A 159 18.09 26.15 16.49
C ALA A 159 19.35 26.96 16.91
N PRO A 160 19.20 28.24 17.33
CA PRO A 160 20.31 29.06 17.80
C PRO A 160 20.94 28.55 19.09
#